data_AF-A0A935FAY0-F1
#
_entry.id   AF-A0A935FAY0-F1
#
_cell.length_a   1.000
_cell.length_b   1.000
_cell.length_c   1.000
_cell.angle_alpha   90.00
_cell.angle_beta   90.00
_cell.angle_gamma   90.00
#
_symmetry.space_group_name_H-M   'P 1'
#
loop_
_entity.id
_entity.type
_entity.pdbx_description
1 polymer ?
#
loop_
_entity_poly.entity_id
_entity_poly.type
_entity_poly.pdbx_seq_one_letter_code
_entity_poly.pdbx_strand_id
1 'polypeptide(L)'
;MKNYKNKVYLFLYISLVIVLGSFAILFTNFRKQVKLQNKILVVENNLIQADSLINNLLQLESGKRGFQLTGDVTYLRDFYRIKTGCLQNLTALKTNAVHQNDLVNINHIDRLVKNRLSSLDSGITIFRE
;
A
#
# COMPACT_ATOMS: atom_id res chain seq x y z
N MET A 1 5.04 67.92 0.86
CA MET A 1 5.68 66.62 1.22
C MET A 1 4.76 65.60 1.91
N LYS A 2 3.81 66.00 2.78
CA LYS A 2 2.95 65.05 3.54
C LYS A 2 2.10 64.12 2.64
N ASN A 3 1.53 64.65 1.55
CA ASN A 3 0.69 63.87 0.61
C ASN A 3 1.46 62.79 -0.17
N TYR A 4 2.76 62.98 -0.42
CA TYR A 4 3.58 61.99 -1.12
C TYR A 4 3.91 60.79 -0.22
N LYS A 5 4.22 61.05 1.06
CA LYS A 5 4.46 60.00 2.07
C LYS A 5 3.24 59.08 2.25
N ASN A 6 2.03 59.65 2.30
CA ASN A 6 0.80 58.85 2.42
C ASN A 6 0.55 57.94 1.20
N LYS A 7 0.85 58.40 -0.02
CA LYS A 7 0.75 57.56 -1.23
C LYS A 7 1.74 56.40 -1.21
N VAL A 8 2.96 56.63 -0.73
CA VAL A 8 3.99 55.57 -0.58
C VAL A 8 3.57 54.53 0.47
N TYR A 9 3.06 54.96 1.63
CA TYR A 9 2.56 54.02 2.65
C TYR A 9 1.37 53.20 2.15
N LEU A 10 0.45 53.79 1.39
CA LEU A 10 -0.69 53.08 0.82
C LEU A 10 -0.25 52.02 -0.20
N PHE A 11 0.74 52.35 -1.04
CA PHE A 11 1.34 51.37 -1.97
C PHE A 11 2.00 50.20 -1.22
N LEU A 12 2.81 50.50 -0.19
CA LEU A 12 3.45 49.46 0.64
C LEU A 12 2.43 48.56 1.34
N TYR A 13 1.34 49.14 1.86
CA TYR A 13 0.27 48.39 2.50
C TYR A 13 -0.41 47.43 1.52
N ILE A 14 -0.76 47.91 0.32
CA ILE A 14 -1.38 47.07 -0.72
C ILE A 14 -0.44 45.95 -1.15
N SER A 15 0.85 46.25 -1.38
CA SER A 15 1.85 45.24 -1.73
C SER A 15 2.00 44.18 -0.65
N LEU A 16 1.99 44.58 0.63
CA LEU A 16 2.10 43.66 1.75
C LEU A 16 0.89 42.71 1.82
N VAL A 17 -0.33 43.23 1.61
CA VAL A 17 -1.56 42.43 1.59
C VAL A 17 -1.53 41.38 0.49
N ILE A 18 -1.03 41.73 -0.71
CA ILE A 18 -0.88 40.78 -1.83
C ILE A 18 0.13 39.67 -1.49
N VAL A 19 1.26 40.03 -0.89
CA VAL A 19 2.29 39.06 -0.48
C VAL A 19 1.75 38.10 0.58
N LEU A 20 1.05 38.62 1.60
CA LEU A 20 0.46 37.79 2.65
C LEU A 20 -0.65 36.88 2.10
N GLY A 21 -1.50 37.39 1.21
CA GLY A 21 -2.56 36.62 0.56
C GLY A 21 -2.00 35.49 -0.32
N SER A 22 -1.00 35.79 -1.16
CA SER A 22 -0.34 34.78 -2.00
C SER A 22 0.39 33.73 -1.16
N PHE A 23 1.06 34.12 -0.08
CA PHE A 23 1.69 33.19 0.85
C PHE A 23 0.67 32.24 1.50
N ALA A 24 -0.48 32.75 1.94
CA ALA A 24 -1.54 31.92 2.50
C ALA A 24 -2.05 30.88 1.48
N ILE A 25 -2.28 31.28 0.24
CA ILE A 25 -2.70 30.38 -0.85
C ILE A 25 -1.63 29.30 -1.08
N LEU A 26 -0.36 29.69 -1.23
CA LEU A 26 0.75 28.76 -1.42
C LEU A 26 0.85 27.75 -0.27
N PHE A 27 0.72 28.21 0.97
CA PHE A 27 0.79 27.36 2.15
C PHE A 27 -0.34 26.32 2.19
N THR A 28 -1.57 26.71 1.83
CA THR A 28 -2.68 25.75 1.74
C THR A 28 -2.48 24.73 0.64
N ASN A 29 -1.94 25.13 -0.51
CA ASN A 29 -1.63 24.24 -1.63
C ASN A 29 -0.52 23.25 -1.26
N PHE A 30 0.53 23.73 -0.60
CA PHE A 30 1.62 22.89 -0.10
C PHE A 30 1.11 21.82 0.87
N ARG A 31 0.24 22.18 1.82
CA ARG A 31 -0.39 21.20 2.74
C ARG A 31 -1.22 20.15 2.00
N LYS A 32 -1.97 20.55 0.96
CA LYS A 32 -2.72 19.61 0.12
C LYS A 32 -1.78 18.67 -0.63
N GLN A 33 -0.67 19.18 -1.15
CA GLN A 33 0.33 18.40 -1.87
C GLN A 33 0.98 17.33 -0.97
N VAL A 34 1.38 17.70 0.25
CA VAL A 34 1.93 16.74 1.23
C VAL A 34 0.91 15.65 1.57
N LYS A 35 -0.36 16.02 1.77
CA LYS A 35 -1.43 15.03 2.01
C LYS A 35 -1.63 14.09 0.83
N LEU A 36 -1.50 14.58 -0.40
CA LEU A 36 -1.62 13.75 -1.61
C LEU A 36 -0.43 12.80 -1.75
N GLN A 37 0.80 13.26 -1.49
CA GLN A 37 1.99 12.41 -1.49
C GLN A 37 1.87 11.26 -0.49
N ASN A 38 1.42 11.54 0.74
CA ASN A 38 1.21 10.48 1.74
C ASN A 38 0.18 9.44 1.28
N LYS A 39 -0.88 9.85 0.57
CA LYS A 39 -1.85 8.90 -0.01
C LYS A 39 -1.21 8.04 -1.09
N ILE A 40 -0.39 8.63 -1.97
CA ILE A 40 0.30 7.90 -3.05
C ILE A 40 1.22 6.85 -2.43
N LEU A 41 1.99 7.18 -1.40
CA LEU A 41 2.87 6.23 -0.71
C LEU A 41 2.12 5.04 -0.12
N VAL A 42 0.93 5.25 0.45
CA VAL A 42 0.10 4.16 0.96
C VAL A 42 -0.39 3.27 -0.19
N VAL A 43 -0.84 3.85 -1.29
CA VAL A 43 -1.28 3.10 -2.48
C VAL A 43 -0.14 2.29 -3.09
N GLU A 44 1.04 2.89 -3.24
CA GLU A 44 2.24 2.23 -3.75
C GLU A 44 2.64 1.04 -2.88
N ASN A 45 2.68 1.24 -1.56
CA ASN A 45 2.94 0.13 -0.62
C ASN A 45 1.90 -0.98 -0.77
N ASN A 46 0.62 -0.65 -0.90
CA ASN A 46 -0.43 -1.66 -1.09
C ASN A 46 -0.27 -2.43 -2.41
N LEU A 47 0.14 -1.76 -3.49
CA LEU A 47 0.44 -2.42 -4.76
C LEU A 47 1.61 -3.39 -4.61
N ILE A 48 2.71 -2.98 -3.97
CA ILE A 48 3.86 -3.85 -3.70
C ILE A 48 3.45 -5.09 -2.88
N GLN A 49 2.60 -4.91 -1.86
CA GLN A 49 2.10 -6.03 -1.06
C GLN A 49 1.21 -6.98 -1.87
N ALA A 50 0.37 -6.44 -2.75
CA ALA A 50 -0.49 -7.23 -3.64
C ALA A 50 0.33 -8.02 -4.67
N ASP A 51 1.32 -7.40 -5.30
CA ASP A 51 2.21 -8.06 -6.25
C ASP A 51 3.04 -9.16 -5.58
N SER A 52 3.56 -8.87 -4.39
CA SER A 52 4.25 -9.86 -3.56
C SER A 52 3.33 -11.03 -3.20
N LEU A 53 2.07 -10.76 -2.85
CA LEU A 53 1.07 -11.81 -2.57
C LEU A 53 0.79 -12.68 -3.80
N ILE A 54 0.63 -12.09 -4.98
CA ILE A 54 0.41 -12.83 -6.24
C ILE A 54 1.62 -13.71 -6.55
N ASN A 55 2.83 -13.16 -6.48
CA ASN A 55 4.06 -13.89 -6.72
C ASN A 55 4.26 -15.03 -5.73
N ASN A 56 3.97 -14.80 -4.45
CA ASN A 56 4.04 -15.84 -3.43
C ASN A 56 3.03 -16.96 -3.69
N LEU A 57 1.80 -16.66 -4.10
CA LEU A 57 0.80 -17.68 -4.46
C LEU A 57 1.23 -18.52 -5.67
N LEU A 58 1.83 -17.90 -6.69
CA LEU A 58 2.39 -18.62 -7.83
C LEU A 58 3.54 -19.53 -7.42
N GLN A 59 4.45 -19.06 -6.56
CA GLN A 59 5.54 -19.88 -6.04
C GLN A 59 5.05 -21.01 -5.16
N LEU A 60 4.00 -20.82 -4.36
CA LEU A 60 3.38 -21.90 -3.58
C LEU A 60 2.82 -23.00 -4.48
N GLU A 61 2.16 -22.62 -5.56
CA GLU A 61 1.65 -23.59 -6.54
C GLU A 61 2.77 -24.32 -7.27
N SER A 62 3.81 -23.60 -7.69
CA SER A 62 5.00 -24.18 -8.30
C SER A 62 5.72 -25.12 -7.34
N GLY A 63 5.94 -24.71 -6.09
CA GLY A 63 6.60 -25.51 -5.05
C GLY A 63 5.80 -26.76 -4.70
N LYS A 64 4.47 -26.66 -4.60
CA LYS A 64 3.60 -27.82 -4.44
C LYS A 64 3.80 -28.82 -5.58
N ARG A 65 3.75 -28.36 -6.84
CA ARG A 65 3.94 -29.22 -8.01
C ARG A 65 5.34 -29.83 -8.02
N GLY A 66 6.38 -29.06 -7.68
CA GLY A 66 7.76 -29.53 -7.57
C GLY A 66 7.89 -30.67 -6.56
N PHE A 67 7.31 -30.51 -5.36
CA PHE A 67 7.25 -31.58 -4.37
C PHE A 67 6.49 -32.81 -4.88
N GLN A 68 5.31 -32.63 -5.48
CA GLN A 68 4.50 -33.75 -5.98
C GLN A 68 5.18 -34.55 -7.10
N LEU A 69 6.01 -33.90 -7.91
CA LEU A 69 6.72 -34.54 -9.02
C LEU A 69 8.02 -35.24 -8.58
N THR A 70 8.70 -34.70 -7.57
CA THR A 70 10.07 -35.11 -7.24
C THR A 70 10.21 -35.76 -5.87
N GLY A 71 9.25 -35.55 -4.96
CA GLY A 71 9.36 -35.92 -3.55
C GLY A 71 10.37 -35.08 -2.75
N ASP A 72 11.02 -34.07 -3.35
CA ASP A 72 12.07 -33.30 -2.67
C ASP A 72 11.48 -32.36 -1.60
N VAL A 73 11.83 -32.64 -0.35
CA VAL A 73 11.41 -31.90 0.85
C VAL A 73 11.85 -30.43 0.86
N THR A 74 12.81 -30.04 0.02
CA THR A 74 13.24 -28.64 -0.13
C THR A 74 12.09 -27.78 -0.63
N TYR A 75 11.30 -28.28 -1.58
CA TYR A 75 10.07 -27.61 -2.04
C TYR A 75 9.05 -27.42 -0.91
N LEU A 76 8.94 -28.39 0.00
CA LEU A 76 8.03 -28.30 1.14
C LEU A 76 8.48 -27.23 2.16
N ARG A 77 9.80 -27.12 2.39
CA ARG A 77 10.38 -26.08 3.24
C ARG A 77 10.07 -24.69 2.68
N ASP A 78 10.34 -24.48 1.39
CA ASP A 78 10.07 -23.21 0.73
C ASP A 78 8.57 -22.89 0.68
N PHE A 79 7.74 -23.90 0.44
CA PHE A 79 6.29 -23.74 0.50
C PHE A 79 5.83 -23.15 1.84
N TYR A 80 6.22 -23.73 2.98
CA TYR A 80 5.81 -23.20 4.28
C TYR A 80 6.40 -21.82 4.57
N ARG A 81 7.64 -21.56 4.16
CA ARG A 81 8.26 -20.23 4.27
C ARG A 81 7.45 -19.19 3.50
N ILE A 82 7.14 -19.44 2.23
CA ILE A 82 6.40 -18.48 1.38
C ILE A 82 4.96 -18.30 1.86
N LYS A 83 4.33 -19.35 2.40
CA LYS A 83 3.00 -19.28 3.00
C LYS A 83 2.93 -18.29 4.14
N THR A 84 3.96 -18.23 4.99
CA THR A 84 4.02 -17.21 6.05
C THR A 84 4.11 -15.79 5.47
N GLY A 85 4.83 -15.60 4.37
CA GLY A 85 4.89 -14.33 3.64
C GLY A 85 3.54 -13.89 3.08
N CYS A 86 2.72 -14.81 2.54
CA CYS A 86 1.35 -14.49 2.11
C CYS A 86 0.49 -13.93 3.25
N LEU A 87 0.58 -14.52 4.45
CA LEU A 87 -0.19 -14.08 5.61
C LEU A 87 0.27 -12.70 6.11
N GLN A 88 1.58 -12.44 6.07
CA GLN A 88 2.15 -11.14 6.40
C GLN A 88 1.69 -10.06 5.41
N ASN A 89 1.74 -10.32 4.11
CA ASN A 89 1.26 -9.38 3.08
C ASN A 89 -0.23 -9.06 3.25
N LEU A 90 -1.07 -10.06 3.55
CA LEU A 90 -2.50 -9.86 3.83
C LEU A 90 -2.74 -9.02 5.08
N THR A 91 -1.92 -9.20 6.10
CA THR A 91 -1.99 -8.41 7.34
C THR A 91 -1.60 -6.96 7.04
N ALA A 92 -0.52 -6.74 6.30
CA ALA A 92 -0.07 -5.42 5.89
C ALA A 92 -1.13 -4.68 5.06
N LEU A 93 -1.76 -5.37 4.09
CA LEU A 93 -2.86 -4.81 3.30
C LEU A 93 -4.04 -4.36 4.18
N LYS A 94 -4.43 -5.18 5.16
CA LYS A 94 -5.50 -4.83 6.11
C LYS A 94 -5.14 -3.62 6.98
N THR A 95 -3.92 -3.56 7.49
CA THR A 95 -3.44 -2.44 8.31
C THR A 95 -3.40 -1.13 7.53
N ASN A 96 -3.09 -1.18 6.23
CA ASN A 96 -3.02 -0.01 5.37
C ASN A 96 -4.37 0.43 4.80
N ALA A 97 -5.46 -0.27 5.10
CA ALA A 97 -6.80 0.08 4.61
C ALA A 97 -7.29 1.37 5.27
N VAL A 98 -7.47 2.43 4.47
CA VAL A 98 -7.94 3.74 4.97
C VAL A 98 -9.45 3.88 4.82
N HIS A 99 -10.04 3.28 3.79
CA HIS A 99 -11.48 3.38 3.52
C HIS A 99 -12.21 2.07 3.79
N GLN A 100 -13.47 2.18 4.21
CA GLN A 100 -14.33 1.03 4.48
C GLN A 100 -14.47 0.10 3.26
N ASN A 101 -14.52 0.68 2.06
CA ASN A 101 -14.62 -0.10 0.81
C ASN A 101 -13.37 -0.93 0.54
N ASP A 102 -12.18 -0.39 0.85
CA ASP A 102 -10.91 -1.11 0.71
C ASP A 102 -10.89 -2.31 1.66
N LEU A 103 -11.36 -2.12 2.89
CA LEU A 103 -11.41 -3.18 3.89
C LEU A 103 -12.34 -4.33 3.46
N VAL A 104 -13.48 -4.04 2.81
CA VAL A 104 -14.38 -5.06 2.26
C VAL A 104 -13.67 -5.87 1.18
N ASN A 105 -13.01 -5.21 0.24
CA ASN A 105 -12.27 -5.88 -0.85
C ASN A 105 -11.12 -6.72 -0.30
N ILE A 106 -10.34 -6.18 0.63
CA ILE A 106 -9.22 -6.90 1.26
C ILE A 106 -9.73 -8.11 2.05
N ASN A 107 -10.86 -8.01 2.75
CA ASN A 107 -11.45 -9.15 3.46
C ASN A 107 -11.96 -10.23 2.50
N HIS A 108 -12.47 -9.84 1.33
CA HIS A 108 -12.83 -10.79 0.29
C HIS A 108 -11.58 -11.53 -0.24
N ILE A 109 -10.51 -10.79 -0.55
CA ILE A 109 -9.22 -11.35 -0.97
C ILE A 109 -8.64 -12.28 0.11
N ASP A 110 -8.64 -11.87 1.37
CA ASP A 110 -8.17 -12.68 2.51
C ASP A 110 -8.89 -14.03 2.58
N ARG A 111 -10.19 -14.05 2.36
CA ARG A 111 -10.98 -15.29 2.33
C ARG A 111 -10.57 -16.18 1.16
N LEU A 112 -10.47 -15.62 -0.04
CA LEU A 112 -10.06 -16.37 -1.24
C LEU A 112 -8.66 -16.97 -1.08
N VAL A 113 -7.72 -16.18 -0.56
CA VAL A 113 -6.34 -16.63 -0.31
C VAL A 113 -6.32 -17.73 0.73
N LYS A 114 -7.01 -17.57 1.87
CA LYS A 114 -7.08 -18.63 2.89
C LYS A 114 -7.67 -19.93 2.35
N ASN A 115 -8.73 -19.85 1.55
CA ASN A 115 -9.31 -21.02 0.89
C ASN A 115 -8.31 -21.68 -0.05
N ARG A 116 -7.57 -20.89 -0.85
CA ARG A 116 -6.54 -21.41 -1.74
C ARG A 116 -5.39 -22.06 -0.98
N LEU A 117 -4.90 -21.43 0.08
CA LEU A 117 -3.82 -21.98 0.92
C LEU A 117 -4.22 -23.32 1.55
N SER A 118 -5.45 -23.41 2.08
CA SER A 118 -6.00 -24.65 2.63
C SER A 118 -6.07 -25.76 1.57
N SER A 119 -6.55 -25.43 0.36
CA SER A 119 -6.57 -26.37 -0.78
C SER A 119 -5.17 -26.83 -1.20
N LEU A 120 -4.17 -25.95 -1.13
CA LEU A 120 -2.79 -26.31 -1.42
C LEU A 120 -2.22 -27.26 -0.35
N ASP A 121 -2.42 -26.96 0.94
CA ASP A 121 -1.98 -27.81 2.06
C ASP A 121 -2.57 -29.22 1.97
N SER A 122 -3.89 -29.35 1.80
CA SER A 122 -4.56 -30.65 1.73
C SER A 122 -4.05 -31.50 0.56
N GLY A 123 -3.59 -30.86 -0.51
CA GLY A 123 -3.01 -31.58 -1.64
C GLY A 123 -1.55 -31.99 -1.45
N ILE A 124 -0.85 -31.48 -0.44
CA ILE A 124 0.49 -31.92 -0.05
C ILE A 124 0.39 -33.09 0.93
N THR A 125 -0.57 -33.06 1.86
CA THR A 125 -0.73 -34.10 2.88
C THR A 125 -1.01 -35.48 2.29
N ILE A 126 -1.70 -35.55 1.15
CA ILE A 126 -1.97 -36.82 0.43
C ILE A 126 -0.68 -37.50 -0.05
N PHE A 127 0.37 -36.74 -0.35
CA PHE A 127 1.64 -37.27 -0.87
C PHE A 127 2.67 -37.51 0.25
N ARG A 128 2.27 -37.35 1.50
CA ARG A 128 3.12 -37.54 2.68
C ARG A 128 2.87 -38.89 3.37
N GLU A 129 1.82 -39.61 2.96
CA GLU A 129 1.56 -41.02 3.31
C GLU A 129 2.31 -41.95 2.34
#